data_AF-G3IGC1-F1
#
_entry.id   AF-G3IGC1-F1
#
_cell.length_a   1.000
_cell.length_b   1.000
_cell.length_c   1.000
_cell.angle_alpha   90.00
_cell.angle_beta   90.00
_cell.angle_gamma   90.00
#
_symmetry.space_group_name_H-M   'P 1'
#
loop_
_entity.id
_entity.type
_entity.pdbx_description
1 polymer ?
#
loop_
_entity_poly.entity_id
_entity_poly.type
_entity_poly.pdbx_seq_one_letter_code
_entity_poly.pdbx_strand_id
1 'polypeptide(L)'
;MAKGKKAKGKKVALDPAVMKKQEAKKVVNPLFEKRPAAEQDVQGKEGQGEEGGPGPRRREETGGQESVTTLVENKKAQLVVITPDVDPIKLVVFLPALCRKMGVPYCIIKGKARLGRLVHRETCTTIAVTQVNSEDKGTLAKLVETIRTNYKDRYDEIRCHWGGNVLGPKSVARIAKPEKAKTKELATKLG
;
A
#
# COMPACT_ATOMS: atom_id res chain seq x y z
N MET A 1 -32.24 -24.15 -42.47
CA MET A 1 -32.87 -22.81 -42.44
C MET A 1 -32.70 -22.28 -41.01
N ALA A 2 -31.68 -21.50 -40.72
CA ALA A 2 -31.54 -20.05 -40.94
C ALA A 2 -32.33 -19.18 -39.92
N LYS A 3 -31.55 -18.53 -39.05
CA LYS A 3 -31.78 -17.26 -38.33
C LYS A 3 -32.83 -17.29 -37.20
N GLY A 4 -32.66 -16.59 -36.07
CA GLY A 4 -31.72 -15.51 -35.80
C GLY A 4 -31.72 -15.02 -34.35
N LYS A 5 -30.76 -14.13 -34.14
CA LYS A 5 -30.38 -13.38 -32.93
C LYS A 5 -31.55 -12.67 -32.24
N LYS A 6 -31.51 -12.60 -30.90
CA LYS A 6 -31.81 -11.36 -30.17
C LYS A 6 -30.76 -11.08 -29.09
N ALA A 7 -30.47 -9.80 -28.99
CA ALA A 7 -29.32 -9.21 -28.33
C ALA A 7 -29.70 -8.56 -27.00
N LYS A 8 -28.66 -8.43 -26.15
CA LYS A 8 -28.38 -7.32 -25.22
C LYS A 8 -29.40 -7.02 -24.11
N GLY A 9 -29.07 -7.49 -22.90
CA GLY A 9 -29.53 -6.91 -21.64
C GLY A 9 -28.35 -6.69 -20.67
N LYS A 10 -28.01 -5.41 -20.45
CA LYS A 10 -27.22 -4.79 -19.35
C LYS A 10 -25.91 -5.48 -18.88
N LYS A 11 -24.79 -4.93 -19.35
CA LYS A 11 -23.50 -4.94 -18.62
C LYS A 11 -23.70 -4.19 -17.29
N VAL A 12 -23.89 -4.92 -16.21
CA VAL A 12 -23.59 -4.43 -14.86
C VAL A 12 -22.10 -4.68 -14.66
N ALA A 13 -21.37 -3.63 -14.26
CA ALA A 13 -19.92 -3.70 -14.06
C ALA A 13 -19.58 -4.92 -13.19
N LEU A 14 -18.58 -5.70 -13.63
CA LEU A 14 -17.98 -6.71 -12.78
C LEU A 14 -17.41 -5.99 -11.55
N ASP A 15 -17.80 -6.45 -10.36
CA ASP A 15 -17.01 -6.24 -9.15
C ASP A 15 -15.52 -6.48 -9.48
N PRO A 16 -14.58 -5.64 -8.99
CA PRO A 16 -13.17 -5.96 -9.08
C PRO A 16 -12.93 -7.19 -8.21
N ALA A 17 -13.10 -8.36 -8.84
CA ALA A 17 -12.81 -9.64 -8.28
C ALA A 17 -11.35 -9.63 -7.82
N VAL A 18 -11.21 -9.66 -6.50
CA VAL A 18 -10.16 -10.34 -5.75
C VAL A 18 -9.33 -11.20 -6.69
N MET A 19 -8.14 -10.72 -7.03
CA MET A 19 -7.21 -11.38 -7.93
C MET A 19 -7.11 -12.84 -7.52
N LYS A 20 -7.40 -13.73 -8.48
CA LYS A 20 -7.15 -15.17 -8.39
C LYS A 20 -5.79 -15.37 -7.72
N LYS A 21 -5.78 -16.07 -6.59
CA LYS A 21 -4.54 -16.46 -5.89
C LYS A 21 -3.72 -17.31 -6.85
N GLN A 22 -2.76 -16.69 -7.53
CA GLN A 22 -1.73 -17.40 -8.27
C GLN A 22 -0.90 -18.17 -7.24
N GLU A 23 -0.65 -19.45 -7.52
CA GLU A 23 0.25 -20.27 -6.73
C GLU A 23 1.60 -19.57 -6.61
N ALA A 24 2.05 -19.42 -5.37
CA ALA A 24 3.28 -18.74 -5.04
C ALA A 24 4.47 -19.58 -5.52
N LYS A 25 5.01 -19.24 -6.69
CA LYS A 25 6.41 -19.55 -6.97
C LYS A 25 7.23 -18.83 -5.90
N LYS A 26 8.08 -19.55 -5.17
CA LYS A 26 9.06 -18.99 -4.23
C LYS A 26 10.02 -18.09 -5.01
N VAL A 27 9.62 -16.84 -5.20
CA VAL A 27 10.52 -15.75 -5.55
C VAL A 27 10.96 -15.17 -4.23
N VAL A 28 12.23 -15.37 -3.88
CA VAL A 28 12.85 -14.64 -2.77
C VAL A 28 12.78 -13.16 -3.15
N ASN A 29 12.01 -12.38 -2.38
CA ASN A 29 11.84 -10.97 -2.63
C ASN A 29 13.19 -10.25 -2.46
N PRO A 30 13.67 -9.46 -3.42
CA PRO A 30 14.95 -8.76 -3.35
C PRO A 30 15.05 -7.73 -2.20
N LEU A 31 13.92 -7.34 -1.61
CA LEU A 31 13.87 -6.55 -0.36
C LEU A 31 14.38 -7.34 0.87
N PHE A 32 14.56 -8.65 0.77
CA PHE A 32 15.04 -9.51 1.86
C PHE A 32 16.56 -9.47 2.01
N GLU A 33 17.31 -9.19 0.93
CA GLU A 33 18.78 -9.05 0.96
C GLU A 33 19.24 -7.66 1.37
N LYS A 34 18.40 -6.63 1.16
CA LYS A 34 18.68 -5.23 1.54
C LYS A 34 18.27 -4.87 2.97
N ARG A 35 18.12 -5.87 3.84
CA ARG A 35 17.81 -5.61 5.25
C ARG A 35 18.93 -4.82 5.93
N PRO A 36 18.59 -3.92 6.86
CA PRO A 36 19.59 -3.36 7.76
C PRO A 36 20.24 -4.50 8.55
N ALA A 37 21.56 -4.44 8.75
CA ALA A 37 22.26 -5.49 9.48
C ALA A 37 21.69 -5.63 10.91
N ALA A 38 21.62 -6.86 11.40
CA ALA A 38 21.22 -7.11 12.78
C ALA A 38 22.32 -6.60 13.73
N GLU A 39 21.93 -6.11 14.90
CA GLU A 39 22.81 -5.56 15.93
C GLU A 39 23.95 -6.52 16.34
N GLN A 40 23.75 -7.82 16.18
CA GLN A 40 24.74 -8.88 16.46
C GLN A 40 25.86 -8.97 15.41
N ASP A 41 25.64 -8.52 14.17
CA ASP A 41 26.67 -8.47 13.11
C ASP A 41 27.54 -7.19 13.20
N VAL A 42 27.07 -6.18 13.94
CA VAL A 42 27.81 -4.92 14.16
C VAL A 42 28.92 -5.13 15.19
N GLN A 43 28.64 -5.86 16.28
CA GLN A 43 29.64 -6.20 17.31
C GLN A 43 30.74 -7.16 16.83
N GLY A 44 30.47 -7.97 15.79
CA GLY A 44 31.49 -8.85 15.19
C GLY A 44 32.54 -8.13 14.33
N LYS A 45 32.32 -6.85 13.99
CA LYS A 45 33.24 -6.06 13.13
C LYS A 45 34.08 -5.03 13.87
N GLU A 46 33.83 -4.80 15.15
CA GLU A 46 34.63 -3.86 15.97
C GLU A 46 35.92 -4.51 16.54
N GLY A 47 36.19 -5.77 16.20
CA GLY A 47 37.28 -6.57 16.78
C GLY A 47 38.53 -6.80 15.92
N GLN A 48 38.73 -6.09 14.79
CA GLN A 48 39.99 -6.16 14.03
C GLN A 48 40.38 -4.77 13.55
N GLY A 49 41.45 -4.22 14.13
CA GLY A 49 42.07 -2.98 13.67
C GLY A 49 42.87 -3.23 12.39
N GLU A 50 42.71 -2.35 11.41
CA GLU A 50 43.80 -1.70 10.65
C GLU A 50 43.22 -0.58 9.76
N GLU A 51 44.05 0.44 9.53
CA GLU A 51 43.71 1.68 8.82
C GLU A 51 43.25 1.44 7.36
N GLY A 52 42.05 1.91 7.03
CA GLY A 52 41.54 1.94 5.67
C GLY A 52 40.47 3.01 5.54
N GLY A 53 40.65 3.94 4.60
CA GLY A 53 39.71 5.05 4.32
C GLY A 53 38.27 4.57 4.09
N PRO A 54 37.27 5.48 4.12
CA PRO A 54 35.87 5.08 4.15
C PRO A 54 35.50 4.38 2.83
N GLY A 55 35.56 3.05 2.84
CA GLY A 55 34.97 2.22 1.82
C GLY A 55 33.47 2.53 1.70
N PRO A 56 32.81 2.18 0.58
CA PRO A 56 31.41 2.43 0.40
C PRO A 56 30.63 1.69 1.49
N ARG A 57 30.29 2.41 2.57
CA ARG A 57 29.49 1.90 3.67
C ARG A 57 28.29 1.23 3.02
N ARG A 58 28.07 -0.05 3.34
CA ARG A 58 26.84 -0.75 2.99
C ARG A 58 25.74 0.22 3.36
N ARG A 59 24.95 0.65 2.36
CA ARG A 59 24.02 1.78 2.51
C ARG A 59 22.83 1.31 3.33
N GLU A 60 23.11 1.06 4.60
CA GLU A 60 22.14 0.96 5.65
C GLU A 60 21.32 2.23 5.57
N GLU A 61 20.01 2.06 5.54
CA GLU A 61 19.10 3.09 6.02
C GLU A 61 19.66 3.52 7.37
N THR A 62 20.31 4.67 7.34
CA THR A 62 21.31 5.08 8.31
C THR A 62 20.67 5.05 9.68
N GLY A 63 21.26 4.30 10.61
CA GLY A 63 20.88 4.25 12.02
C GLY A 63 21.13 5.56 12.77
N GLY A 64 20.81 6.70 12.17
CA GLY A 64 20.36 7.88 12.90
C GLY A 64 18.85 7.92 12.74
N GLN A 65 18.09 8.02 13.84
CA GLN A 65 16.61 8.05 13.86
C GLN A 65 16.06 9.32 13.21
N GLU A 66 16.33 9.54 11.93
CA GLU A 66 15.69 10.61 11.18
C GLU A 66 14.25 10.16 10.89
N SER A 67 13.29 10.91 11.46
CA SER A 67 11.89 10.55 11.35
C SER A 67 11.44 10.58 9.89
N VAL A 68 10.51 9.70 9.49
CA VAL A 68 9.99 9.64 8.11
C VAL A 68 9.49 11.01 7.63
N THR A 69 8.96 11.84 8.54
CA THR A 69 8.53 13.20 8.26
C THR A 69 9.65 14.11 7.78
N THR A 70 10.82 14.11 8.42
CA THR A 70 11.95 14.96 8.02
C THR A 70 12.51 14.53 6.67
N LEU A 71 12.50 13.23 6.37
CA LEU A 71 12.91 12.71 5.06
C LEU A 71 11.96 13.13 3.93
N VAL A 72 10.65 13.21 4.21
CA VAL A 72 9.65 13.68 3.24
C VAL A 72 9.69 15.19 3.08
N GLU A 73 9.88 15.94 4.17
CA GLU A 73 10.03 17.40 4.14
C GLU A 73 11.27 17.83 3.34
N ASN A 74 12.38 17.11 3.53
CA ASN A 74 13.60 17.32 2.77
C ASN A 74 13.54 16.76 1.34
N LYS A 75 12.43 16.13 0.94
CA LYS A 75 12.23 15.47 -0.37
C LYS A 75 13.31 14.44 -0.72
N LYS A 76 13.89 13.78 0.29
CA LYS A 76 14.89 12.72 0.12
C LYS A 76 14.26 11.33 -0.06
N ALA A 77 12.99 11.18 0.28
CA ALA A 77 12.25 9.93 0.13
C ALA A 77 11.75 9.75 -1.31
N GLN A 78 11.97 8.56 -1.87
CA GLN A 78 11.44 8.15 -3.18
C GLN A 78 10.05 7.51 -3.05
N LEU A 79 9.81 6.79 -1.95
CA LEU A 79 8.54 6.13 -1.65
C LEU A 79 8.34 6.06 -0.14
N VAL A 80 7.11 6.31 0.31
CA VAL A 80 6.71 6.17 1.72
C VAL A 80 5.67 5.06 1.86
N VAL A 81 5.89 4.14 2.78
CA VAL A 81 4.97 3.06 3.12
C VAL A 81 4.31 3.37 4.45
N ILE A 82 2.99 3.32 4.48
CA ILE A 82 2.14 3.64 5.62
C ILE A 82 1.36 2.39 6.04
N THR A 83 1.24 2.16 7.34
CA THR A 83 0.28 1.20 7.88
C THR A 83 -0.96 1.89 8.43
N PRO A 84 -2.16 1.32 8.23
CA PRO A 84 -3.38 1.81 8.86
C PRO A 84 -3.56 1.26 10.29
N ASP A 85 -2.91 0.15 10.62
CA ASP A 85 -3.12 -0.62 11.85
C ASP A 85 -2.28 -0.08 13.03
N VAL A 86 -2.30 1.23 13.25
CA VAL A 86 -1.47 1.93 14.25
C VAL A 86 -2.32 2.40 15.42
N ASP A 87 -1.88 2.02 16.62
CA ASP A 87 -2.46 2.44 17.89
C ASP A 87 -1.41 3.27 18.64
N PRO A 88 -1.54 4.60 18.73
CA PRO A 88 -2.65 5.47 18.32
C PRO A 88 -2.59 5.98 16.87
N ILE A 89 -3.75 6.06 16.20
CA ILE A 89 -3.87 6.46 14.78
C ILE A 89 -3.37 7.88 14.49
N LYS A 90 -3.39 8.77 15.50
CA LYS A 90 -2.94 10.17 15.39
C LYS A 90 -1.52 10.32 14.83
N LEU A 91 -0.66 9.31 15.01
CA LEU A 91 0.71 9.30 14.51
C LEU A 91 0.79 9.33 12.97
N VAL A 92 -0.23 8.84 12.27
CA VAL A 92 -0.15 8.57 10.83
C VAL A 92 -1.21 9.31 10.00
N VAL A 93 -2.23 9.90 10.64
CA VAL A 93 -3.33 10.61 9.95
C VAL A 93 -2.85 11.74 9.02
N PHE A 94 -1.81 12.48 9.41
CA PHE A 94 -1.33 13.63 8.62
C PHE A 94 -0.38 13.25 7.47
N LEU A 95 0.21 12.05 7.51
CA LEU A 95 1.27 11.63 6.59
C LEU A 95 0.83 11.58 5.12
N PRO A 96 -0.35 11.04 4.76
CA PRO A 96 -0.82 11.08 3.38
C PRO A 96 -0.95 12.51 2.81
N ALA A 97 -1.42 13.45 3.63
CA ALA A 97 -1.54 14.86 3.23
C ALA A 97 -0.16 15.53 3.06
N LEU A 98 0.77 15.24 3.98
CA LEU A 98 2.14 15.74 3.92
C LEU A 98 2.86 15.21 2.66
N CYS A 99 2.75 13.91 2.37
CA CYS A 99 3.36 13.30 1.19
C CYS A 99 2.82 13.90 -0.11
N ARG A 100 1.50 14.20 -0.19
CA ARG A 100 0.91 14.92 -1.33
C ARG A 100 1.53 16.31 -1.49
N LYS A 101 1.61 17.09 -0.41
CA LYS A 101 2.14 18.46 -0.41
C LYS A 101 3.59 18.51 -0.87
N MET A 102 4.40 17.55 -0.41
CA MET A 102 5.81 17.44 -0.79
C MET A 102 6.05 16.72 -2.12
N GLY A 103 5.01 16.12 -2.71
CA GLY A 103 5.04 15.45 -4.00
C GLY A 103 5.57 14.02 -3.98
N VAL A 104 5.80 13.44 -2.78
CA VAL A 104 6.35 12.10 -2.57
C VAL A 104 5.25 11.04 -2.71
N PRO A 105 5.45 9.96 -3.49
CA PRO A 105 4.53 8.83 -3.58
C PRO A 105 4.39 8.11 -2.23
N TYR A 106 3.15 7.78 -1.84
CA TYR A 106 2.87 7.00 -0.64
C TYR A 106 1.98 5.80 -0.95
N CYS A 107 2.15 4.71 -0.21
CA CYS A 107 1.29 3.54 -0.28
C CYS A 107 0.82 3.11 1.11
N ILE A 108 -0.37 2.50 1.17
CA ILE A 108 -0.96 1.99 2.41
C ILE A 108 -0.95 0.47 2.36
N ILE A 109 -0.26 -0.17 3.31
CA ILE A 109 -0.14 -1.62 3.42
C ILE A 109 -0.76 -2.11 4.72
N LYS A 110 -1.55 -3.18 4.66
CA LYS A 110 -2.12 -3.84 5.84
C LYS A 110 -1.07 -4.67 6.58
N GLY A 111 -0.99 -4.47 7.90
CA GLY A 111 -0.19 -5.23 8.84
C GLY A 111 1.13 -4.56 9.24
N LYS A 112 1.14 -3.88 10.41
CA LYS A 112 2.35 -3.31 11.04
C LYS A 112 3.45 -4.31 11.35
N ALA A 113 3.10 -5.55 11.67
CA ALA A 113 4.07 -6.62 11.94
C ALA A 113 4.84 -7.05 10.68
N ARG A 114 4.20 -7.01 9.50
CA ARG A 114 4.86 -7.34 8.23
C ARG A 114 5.90 -6.30 7.85
N LEU A 115 5.61 -5.02 8.12
CA LEU A 115 6.58 -3.93 7.97
C LEU A 115 7.69 -4.04 9.01
N GLY A 116 7.35 -4.34 10.27
CA GLY A 116 8.32 -4.58 11.34
C GLY A 116 9.35 -5.63 10.95
N ARG A 117 8.89 -6.76 10.40
CA ARG A 117 9.78 -7.85 9.97
C ARG A 117 10.79 -7.45 8.91
N LEU A 118 10.50 -6.43 8.08
CA LEU A 118 11.43 -5.91 7.08
C LEU A 118 12.62 -5.17 7.74
N VAL A 119 12.36 -4.48 8.84
CA VAL A 119 13.32 -3.61 9.55
C VAL A 119 13.86 -4.28 10.83
N HIS A 120 13.68 -5.59 10.98
CA HIS A 120 14.07 -6.34 12.18
C HIS A 120 13.44 -5.82 13.50
N ARG A 121 12.23 -5.25 13.42
CA ARG A 121 11.44 -4.84 14.58
C ARG A 121 10.16 -5.66 14.67
N GLU A 122 9.55 -5.72 15.84
CA GLU A 122 8.24 -6.37 15.98
C GLU A 122 7.14 -5.58 15.28
N THR A 123 7.22 -4.24 15.34
CA THR A 123 6.25 -3.35 14.71
C THR A 123 6.93 -2.14 14.08
N CYS A 124 6.42 -1.72 12.93
CA CYS A 124 6.76 -0.45 12.27
C CYS A 124 5.49 0.22 11.78
N THR A 125 5.40 1.54 11.99
CA THR A 125 4.24 2.37 11.59
C THR A 125 4.41 2.90 10.17
N THR A 126 5.59 3.42 9.86
CA THR A 126 5.95 3.98 8.55
C THR A 126 7.37 3.60 8.17
N ILE A 127 7.62 3.47 6.87
CA ILE A 127 8.94 3.20 6.30
C ILE A 127 9.15 4.15 5.12
N ALA A 128 10.34 4.72 5.00
CA ALA A 128 10.71 5.58 3.88
C ALA A 128 11.86 4.95 3.09
N VAL A 129 11.66 4.72 1.80
CA VAL A 129 12.71 4.28 0.89
C VAL A 129 13.42 5.53 0.36
N THR A 130 14.68 5.72 0.75
CA THR A 130 15.49 6.90 0.38
C THR A 130 16.35 6.63 -0.85
N GLN A 131 17.09 5.53 -0.83
CA GLN A 131 17.98 5.13 -1.92
C GLN A 131 17.87 3.63 -2.19
N VAL A 132 18.03 3.26 -3.46
CA VAL A 132 18.10 1.87 -3.89
C VAL A 132 19.33 1.66 -4.77
N ASN A 133 19.91 0.46 -4.65
CA ASN A 133 20.92 -0.03 -5.59
C ASN A 133 20.43 0.08 -7.04
N SER A 134 21.38 0.29 -7.95
CA SER A 134 21.07 0.55 -9.37
C SER A 134 20.30 -0.60 -10.04
N GLU A 135 20.52 -1.84 -9.60
CA GLU A 135 19.84 -3.05 -10.10
C GLU A 135 18.31 -2.99 -9.93
N ASP A 136 17.82 -2.45 -8.82
CA ASP A 136 16.39 -2.45 -8.48
C ASP A 136 15.67 -1.15 -8.84
N LYS A 137 16.39 -0.16 -9.39
CA LYS A 137 15.80 1.14 -9.75
C LYS A 137 14.65 0.99 -10.75
N GLY A 138 14.80 0.08 -11.72
CA GLY A 138 13.76 -0.17 -12.72
C GLY A 138 12.47 -0.75 -12.11
N THR A 139 12.61 -1.69 -11.18
CA THR A 139 11.47 -2.31 -10.48
C THR A 139 10.78 -1.30 -9.57
N LEU A 140 11.55 -0.49 -8.83
CA LEU A 140 11.01 0.55 -7.97
C LEU A 140 10.28 1.62 -8.77
N ALA A 141 10.80 2.04 -9.94
CA ALA A 141 10.15 3.04 -10.78
C ALA A 141 8.74 2.60 -11.23
N LYS A 142 8.58 1.34 -11.67
CA LYS A 142 7.27 0.76 -12.02
C LYS A 142 6.30 0.73 -10.84
N LEU A 143 6.81 0.38 -9.65
CA LEU A 143 6.03 0.37 -8.43
C LEU A 143 5.57 1.79 -8.06
N VAL A 144 6.48 2.76 -8.10
CA VAL A 144 6.22 4.18 -7.81
C VAL A 144 5.18 4.75 -8.77
N GLU A 145 5.25 4.44 -10.06
CA GLU A 145 4.26 4.87 -11.05
C GLU A 145 2.86 4.31 -10.76
N THR A 146 2.78 3.01 -10.45
CA THR A 146 1.53 2.35 -10.06
C THR A 146 0.96 2.94 -8.77
N ILE A 147 1.80 3.27 -7.80
CA ILE A 147 1.38 3.84 -6.51
C ILE A 147 0.92 5.29 -6.68
N ARG A 148 1.62 6.06 -7.51
CA ARG A 148 1.31 7.47 -7.77
C ARG A 148 -0.09 7.65 -8.35
N THR A 149 -0.42 6.88 -9.39
CA THR A 149 -1.75 6.88 -10.01
C THR A 149 -2.83 6.44 -9.03
N ASN A 150 -2.51 5.50 -8.12
CA ASN A 150 -3.46 5.00 -7.15
C ASN A 150 -3.78 5.96 -6.01
N TYR A 151 -2.80 6.70 -5.48
CA TYR A 151 -2.96 7.48 -4.24
C TYR A 151 -2.80 8.99 -4.43
N LYS A 152 -1.81 9.44 -5.22
CA LYS A 152 -1.53 10.86 -5.38
C LYS A 152 -2.56 11.53 -6.27
N ASP A 153 -2.84 10.91 -7.42
CA ASP A 153 -3.71 11.51 -8.44
C ASP A 153 -5.20 11.42 -8.04
N ARG A 154 -5.59 10.35 -7.33
CA ARG A 154 -6.95 10.17 -6.77
C ARG A 154 -7.13 10.79 -5.37
N TYR A 155 -6.22 11.64 -4.92
CA TYR A 155 -6.26 12.11 -3.54
C TYR A 155 -7.53 12.91 -3.21
N ASP A 156 -8.03 13.73 -4.15
CA ASP A 156 -9.23 14.54 -3.90
C ASP A 156 -10.48 13.67 -3.75
N GLU A 157 -10.56 12.56 -4.48
CA GLU A 157 -11.60 11.54 -4.29
C GLU A 157 -11.49 10.89 -2.90
N ILE A 158 -10.28 10.50 -2.50
CA ILE A 158 -10.02 9.87 -1.20
C ILE A 158 -10.37 10.82 -0.04
N ARG A 159 -10.09 12.12 -0.17
CA ARG A 159 -10.40 13.14 0.84
C ARG A 159 -11.90 13.39 0.97
N CYS A 160 -12.63 13.37 -0.13
CA CYS A 160 -14.08 13.60 -0.16
C CYS A 160 -14.90 12.32 0.11
N HIS A 161 -14.26 11.16 0.07
CA HIS A 161 -14.91 9.89 0.35
C HIS A 161 -15.11 9.71 1.86
N TRP A 162 -16.35 9.85 2.30
CA TRP A 162 -16.75 9.51 3.66
C TRP A 162 -16.91 7.99 3.77
N GLY A 163 -16.18 7.38 4.69
CA GLY A 163 -16.34 5.97 5.03
C GLY A 163 -17.54 5.74 5.95
N GLY A 164 -17.97 4.48 6.05
CA GLY A 164 -19.09 4.08 6.90
C GLY A 164 -20.42 4.09 6.16
N ASN A 165 -21.51 4.35 6.90
CA ASN A 165 -22.89 4.30 6.39
C ASN A 165 -23.29 2.94 5.75
N VAL A 166 -22.68 1.85 6.21
CA VAL A 166 -23.05 0.48 5.81
C VAL A 166 -23.96 -0.10 6.88
N LEU A 167 -25.23 -0.33 6.53
CA LEU A 167 -26.19 -0.96 7.44
C LEU A 167 -25.80 -2.43 7.69
N GLY A 168 -26.13 -2.94 8.87
CA GLY A 168 -25.92 -4.34 9.20
C GLY A 168 -26.70 -5.29 8.26
N PRO A 169 -26.17 -6.49 7.99
CA PRO A 169 -26.69 -7.40 6.96
C PRO A 169 -28.16 -7.78 7.17
N LYS A 170 -28.59 -7.91 8.44
CA LYS A 170 -30.00 -8.18 8.79
C LYS A 170 -30.93 -7.03 8.38
N SER A 171 -30.51 -5.78 8.59
CA SER A 171 -31.31 -4.60 8.23
C SER A 171 -31.35 -4.43 6.71
N VAL A 172 -30.22 -4.61 6.03
CA VAL A 172 -30.13 -4.57 4.56
C VAL A 172 -31.05 -5.62 3.93
N ALA A 173 -31.05 -6.86 4.42
CA ALA A 173 -31.94 -7.91 3.90
C ALA A 173 -33.43 -7.58 4.09
N ARG A 174 -33.78 -6.96 5.23
CA ARG A 174 -35.15 -6.52 5.54
C ARG A 174 -35.61 -5.37 4.63
N ILE A 175 -34.74 -4.43 4.28
CA ILE A 175 -35.04 -3.31 3.37
C ILE A 175 -35.10 -3.81 1.92
N ALA A 176 -34.18 -4.69 1.53
CA ALA A 176 -34.10 -5.22 0.17
C ALA A 176 -35.31 -6.11 -0.21
N LYS A 177 -35.92 -6.82 0.75
CA LYS A 177 -37.09 -7.70 0.48
C LYS A 177 -38.31 -6.92 -0.07
N PRO A 178 -38.81 -5.85 0.56
CA PRO A 178 -39.89 -5.04 0.01
C PRO A 178 -39.47 -4.24 -1.22
N GLU A 179 -38.23 -3.74 -1.31
CA GLU A 179 -37.76 -3.03 -2.52
C GLU A 179 -37.78 -3.94 -3.75
N LYS A 180 -37.32 -5.19 -3.60
CA LYS A 180 -37.38 -6.22 -4.66
C LYS A 180 -38.82 -6.55 -5.05
N ALA A 181 -39.74 -6.61 -4.09
CA ALA A 181 -41.16 -6.84 -4.38
C ALA A 181 -41.75 -5.66 -5.19
N LYS A 182 -41.46 -4.41 -4.78
CA LYS A 182 -41.87 -3.20 -5.49
C LYS A 182 -41.30 -3.13 -6.91
N THR A 183 -40.02 -3.49 -7.11
CA THR A 183 -39.42 -3.50 -8.46
C THR A 183 -40.04 -4.56 -9.35
N LYS A 184 -40.39 -5.73 -8.79
CA LYS A 184 -41.11 -6.78 -9.54
C LYS A 184 -42.51 -6.31 -9.93
N GLU A 185 -43.26 -5.70 -9.02
CA GLU A 185 -44.60 -5.18 -9.33
C GLU A 185 -44.56 -4.07 -10.40
N LEU A 186 -43.62 -3.13 -10.30
CA LEU A 186 -43.47 -2.08 -11.30
C LEU A 186 -43.05 -2.63 -12.67
N ALA A 187 -42.19 -3.65 -12.70
CA ALA A 187 -41.79 -4.31 -13.95
C ALA A 187 -42.96 -5.05 -14.60
N THR A 188 -43.83 -5.69 -13.82
CA THR A 188 -45.04 -6.37 -14.34
C THR A 188 -46.11 -5.39 -14.80
N LYS A 189 -46.15 -4.15 -14.26
CA LYS A 189 -47.13 -3.13 -14.67
C LYS A 189 -46.73 -2.32 -15.90
N LEU A 190 -45.44 -2.28 -16.23
CA LEU A 190 -44.90 -1.55 -17.38
C LEU A 190 -44.66 -2.44 -18.61
N GLY A 191 -44.77 -3.76 -18.45
CA GLY A 191 -44.73 -4.75 -19.53
C GLY A 191 -46.12 -5.29 -19.84
#